data_AF-A0A920NEZ9-F1
#
_entry.id   AF-A0A920NEZ9-F1
#
_cell.length_a   1.000
_cell.length_b   1.000
_cell.length_c   1.000
_cell.angle_alpha   90.00
_cell.angle_beta   90.00
_cell.angle_gamma   90.00
#
_symmetry.space_group_name_H-M   'P 1'
#
loop_
_entity.id
_entity.type
_entity.pdbx_description
1 polymer ?
#
loop_
_entity_poly.entity_id
_entity_poly.type
_entity_poly.pdbx_seq_one_letter_code
_entity_poly.pdbx_strand_id
1 'polypeptide(L)'
;MASSKTSTHNHVFLEGVKAALTADKKWNKGNYKKQPLEGLKAFGRVYAGWAFSQDFYRDKLYKKFGFKNAEELLKDWANDHAKNWDANNLLSKLKTWQLNDISKGPIYKNNSLKP
;
A
#
# COMPACT_ATOMS: atom_id res chain seq x y z
N MET A 1 -16.64 3.49 13.24
CA MET A 1 -16.66 2.02 13.17
C MET A 1 -15.22 1.52 13.19
N ALA A 2 -14.76 1.00 14.32
CA ALA A 2 -13.45 0.35 14.41
C ALA A 2 -13.57 -1.07 13.86
N SER A 3 -12.95 -1.35 12.71
CA SER A 3 -12.93 -2.72 12.18
C SER A 3 -11.87 -3.50 12.95
N SER A 4 -12.28 -4.58 13.63
CA SER A 4 -11.40 -5.50 14.36
C SER A 4 -10.54 -6.38 13.44
N LYS A 5 -10.80 -6.31 12.13
CA LYS A 5 -10.15 -7.09 11.06
C LYS A 5 -9.89 -6.19 9.85
N THR A 6 -8.87 -6.49 9.08
CA THR A 6 -8.70 -5.88 7.75
C THR A 6 -9.92 -6.16 6.87
N SER A 7 -10.57 -5.10 6.39
CA SER A 7 -11.77 -5.23 5.55
C SER A 7 -11.44 -5.86 4.20
N THR A 8 -12.44 -6.48 3.55
CA THR A 8 -12.27 -7.02 2.19
C THR A 8 -11.76 -5.97 1.21
N HIS A 9 -12.25 -4.73 1.31
CA HIS A 9 -11.80 -3.61 0.48
C HIS A 9 -10.30 -3.32 0.67
N ASN A 10 -9.83 -3.26 1.92
CA ASN A 10 -8.40 -3.07 2.21
C ASN A 10 -7.59 -4.26 1.70
N HIS A 11 -8.09 -5.49 1.87
CA HIS A 11 -7.38 -6.68 1.41
C HIS A 11 -7.14 -6.67 -0.10
N VAL A 12 -8.17 -6.34 -0.90
CA VAL A 12 -8.08 -6.23 -2.36
C VAL A 12 -7.11 -5.11 -2.77
N PHE A 13 -7.17 -3.95 -2.10
CA PHE A 13 -6.19 -2.87 -2.32
C PHE A 13 -4.75 -3.37 -2.08
N LEU A 14 -4.50 -4.05 -0.96
CA LEU A 14 -3.18 -4.56 -0.59
C LEU A 14 -2.65 -5.61 -1.58
N GLU A 15 -3.51 -6.49 -2.09
CA GLU A 15 -3.12 -7.41 -3.16
C GLU A 15 -2.79 -6.69 -4.48
N GLY A 16 -3.48 -5.59 -4.79
CA GLY A 16 -3.17 -4.75 -5.95
C GLY A 16 -1.77 -4.12 -5.90
N VAL A 17 -1.43 -3.45 -4.80
CA VAL A 17 -0.10 -2.84 -4.64
C VAL A 17 1.02 -3.90 -4.57
N LYS A 18 0.75 -5.06 -3.96
CA LYS A 18 1.65 -6.21 -3.97
C LYS A 18 1.91 -6.72 -5.38
N ALA A 19 0.87 -6.91 -6.18
CA ALA A 19 0.99 -7.38 -7.56
C ALA A 19 1.81 -6.42 -8.44
N ALA A 20 1.64 -5.10 -8.25
CA ALA A 20 2.43 -4.11 -8.96
C ALA A 20 3.93 -4.22 -8.66
N LEU A 21 4.30 -4.43 -7.38
CA LEU A 21 5.70 -4.59 -6.97
C LEU A 21 6.31 -5.90 -7.48
N THR A 22 5.60 -7.01 -7.34
CA THR A 22 6.12 -8.35 -7.68
C THR A 22 6.13 -8.64 -9.19
N ALA A 23 5.48 -7.82 -10.00
CA ALA A 23 5.54 -7.89 -11.46
C ALA A 23 6.92 -7.50 -12.03
N ASP A 24 7.74 -6.76 -11.29
CA ASP A 24 9.12 -6.48 -11.70
C ASP A 24 9.95 -7.77 -11.64
N LYS A 25 10.43 -8.24 -12.79
CA LYS A 25 11.25 -9.45 -12.91
C LYS A 25 12.50 -9.40 -12.02
N LYS A 26 13.03 -8.20 -11.75
CA LYS A 26 14.20 -8.02 -10.86
C LYS A 26 13.90 -8.35 -9.41
N TRP A 27 12.63 -8.36 -8.99
CA TRP A 27 12.25 -8.76 -7.62
C TRP A 27 12.62 -10.21 -7.36
N ASN A 28 12.67 -11.07 -8.39
CA ASN A 28 13.19 -12.43 -8.30
C ASN A 28 12.64 -13.23 -7.11
N LYS A 29 11.32 -13.19 -6.90
CA LYS A 29 10.65 -13.88 -5.78
C LYS A 29 11.20 -13.51 -4.40
N GLY A 30 11.68 -12.28 -4.23
CA GLY A 30 12.29 -11.77 -3.00
C GLY A 30 13.78 -12.02 -2.89
N ASN A 31 14.39 -12.77 -3.81
CA ASN A 31 15.82 -13.10 -3.82
C ASN A 31 16.62 -12.18 -4.75
N TYR A 32 16.35 -10.87 -4.70
CA TYR A 32 16.99 -9.89 -5.57
C TYR A 32 18.38 -9.48 -5.07
N LYS A 33 19.33 -9.29 -6.00
CA LYS A 33 20.67 -8.74 -5.67
C LYS A 33 20.70 -7.21 -5.61
N LYS A 34 19.76 -6.56 -6.30
CA LYS A 34 19.54 -5.10 -6.31
C LYS A 34 18.04 -4.86 -6.23
N GLN A 35 17.63 -3.73 -5.65
CA GLN A 35 16.21 -3.41 -5.51
C GLN A 35 15.46 -3.44 -6.87
N PRO A 36 14.24 -4.00 -6.92
CA PRO A 36 13.38 -3.94 -8.10
C PRO A 36 12.77 -2.54 -8.25
N LEU A 37 13.57 -1.60 -8.76
CA LEU A 37 13.22 -0.18 -8.79
C LEU A 37 11.93 0.11 -9.57
N GLU A 38 11.65 -0.62 -10.65
CA GLU A 38 10.43 -0.38 -11.44
C GLU A 38 9.20 -0.91 -10.69
N GLY A 39 9.35 -2.03 -9.97
CA GLY A 39 8.32 -2.53 -9.05
C GLY A 39 8.04 -1.54 -7.90
N LEU A 40 9.08 -0.95 -7.32
CA LEU A 40 8.94 0.06 -6.25
C LEU A 40 8.26 1.34 -6.75
N LYS A 41 8.61 1.80 -7.97
CA LYS A 41 7.92 2.93 -8.62
C LYS A 41 6.44 2.62 -8.85
N ALA A 42 6.14 1.42 -9.36
CA ALA A 42 4.77 0.98 -9.61
C ALA A 42 3.97 0.91 -8.31
N PHE A 43 4.56 0.34 -7.25
CA PHE A 43 3.97 0.32 -5.91
C PHE A 43 3.63 1.74 -5.45
N GLY A 44 4.58 2.67 -5.50
CA GLY A 44 4.37 4.05 -5.04
C GLY A 44 3.24 4.75 -5.78
N ARG A 45 3.15 4.55 -7.11
CA ARG A 45 2.05 5.09 -7.92
C ARG A 45 0.68 4.54 -7.53
N VAL A 46 0.55 3.23 -7.39
CA VAL A 46 -0.74 2.61 -7.02
C VAL A 46 -1.13 3.04 -5.60
N TYR A 47 -0.17 3.04 -4.67
CA TYR A 47 -0.42 3.42 -3.28
C TYR A 47 -0.88 4.88 -3.15
N ALA A 48 -0.31 5.80 -3.93
CA ALA A 48 -0.71 7.21 -3.91
C ALA A 48 -2.22 7.41 -4.13
N GLY A 49 -2.81 6.65 -5.07
CA GLY A 49 -4.26 6.72 -5.35
C GLY A 49 -5.15 6.32 -4.17
N TRP A 50 -4.61 5.60 -3.19
CA TRP A 50 -5.32 5.20 -1.97
C TRP A 50 -4.88 6.01 -0.74
N ALA A 51 -3.66 6.54 -0.74
CA ALA A 51 -3.14 7.38 0.35
C ALA A 51 -3.90 8.70 0.50
N PHE A 52 -4.50 9.19 -0.59
CA PHE A 52 -5.32 10.39 -0.61
C PHE A 52 -6.79 10.08 -0.92
N SER A 53 -7.68 11.03 -0.63
CA SER A 53 -9.11 10.88 -0.92
C SER A 53 -9.46 11.22 -2.38
N GLN A 54 -10.63 10.76 -2.83
CA GLN A 54 -11.19 11.22 -4.11
C GLN A 54 -11.31 12.75 -4.16
N ASP A 55 -11.70 13.37 -3.05
CA ASP A 55 -11.83 14.83 -2.91
C ASP A 55 -10.48 15.54 -3.10
N PHE A 56 -9.39 14.98 -2.56
CA PHE A 56 -8.05 15.53 -2.74
C PHE A 56 -7.68 15.69 -4.21
N TYR A 57 -8.01 14.70 -5.05
CA TYR A 57 -7.74 14.75 -6.48
C TYR A 57 -8.72 15.65 -7.23
N ARG A 58 -10.03 15.53 -6.94
CA ARG A 58 -11.07 16.33 -7.59
C ARG A 58 -10.84 17.83 -7.37
N ASP A 59 -10.49 18.21 -6.14
CA ASP A 59 -10.31 19.60 -5.73
C ASP A 59 -8.86 20.08 -5.95
N LYS A 60 -8.02 19.26 -6.60
CA LYS A 60 -6.63 19.56 -6.99
C LYS A 60 -5.75 19.99 -5.81
N LEU A 61 -5.95 19.41 -4.63
CA LEU A 61 -5.23 19.78 -3.40
C LEU A 61 -3.73 19.51 -3.47
N TYR A 62 -3.28 18.60 -4.34
CA TYR A 62 -1.86 18.40 -4.65
C TYR A 62 -1.14 19.67 -5.08
N LYS A 63 -1.84 20.67 -5.65
CA LYS A 63 -1.26 21.97 -5.99
C LYS A 63 -0.78 22.75 -4.76
N LYS A 64 -1.41 22.56 -3.59
CA LYS A 64 -0.99 23.18 -2.33
C LYS A 64 0.36 22.65 -1.84
N PHE A 65 0.76 21.46 -2.31
CA PHE A 65 2.05 20.84 -2.02
C PHE A 65 3.10 21.13 -3.10
N GLY A 66 2.81 22.03 -4.05
CA GLY A 66 3.75 22.44 -5.10
C GLY A 66 3.70 21.62 -6.39
N PHE A 67 2.84 20.60 -6.49
CA PHE A 67 2.69 19.81 -7.71
C PHE A 67 1.78 20.49 -8.73
N LYS A 68 2.23 20.62 -9.99
CA LYS A 68 1.45 21.29 -11.04
C LYS A 68 0.24 20.46 -11.49
N ASN A 69 0.38 19.15 -11.47
CA ASN A 69 -0.63 18.17 -11.88
C ASN A 69 -0.49 16.86 -11.08
N ALA A 70 -1.48 15.98 -11.18
CA ALA A 70 -1.47 14.70 -10.47
C ALA A 70 -0.30 13.79 -10.89
N GLU A 71 0.15 13.86 -12.14
CA GLU A 71 1.28 13.06 -12.63
C GLU A 71 2.60 13.44 -11.96
N GLU A 72 2.83 14.73 -11.62
CA GLU A 72 4.00 15.15 -10.85
C GLU A 72 4.00 14.55 -9.43
N LEU A 73 2.85 14.54 -8.76
CA LEU A 73 2.69 13.84 -7.47
C LEU A 73 2.97 12.34 -7.60
N LEU A 74 2.44 11.69 -8.65
CA LEU A 74 2.65 10.26 -8.88
C LEU A 74 4.12 9.93 -9.17
N LYS A 75 4.84 10.80 -9.89
CA LYS A 75 6.30 10.67 -10.11
C LYS A 75 7.08 10.85 -8.82
N ASP A 76 6.70 11.80 -7.98
CA ASP A 76 7.32 12.01 -6.68
C ASP A 76 7.18 10.77 -5.79
N TRP A 77 5.96 10.23 -5.65
CA TRP A 77 5.71 8.98 -4.93
C TRP A 77 6.49 7.79 -5.51
N ALA A 78 6.56 7.66 -6.83
CA ALA A 78 7.34 6.61 -7.48
C ALA A 78 8.84 6.71 -7.12
N ASN A 79 9.39 7.93 -7.16
CA ASN A 79 10.80 8.18 -6.89
C ASN A 79 11.13 8.00 -5.39
N ASP A 80 10.26 8.47 -4.50
CA ASP A 80 10.40 8.23 -3.06
C ASP A 80 10.44 6.73 -2.75
N HIS A 81 9.50 5.96 -3.30
CA HIS A 81 9.46 4.51 -3.10
C HIS A 81 10.69 3.80 -3.65
N ALA A 82 11.15 4.19 -4.84
CA ALA A 82 12.36 3.62 -5.44
C ALA A 82 13.65 3.96 -4.65
N LYS A 83 13.69 5.13 -4.01
CA LYS A 83 14.88 5.63 -3.32
C LYS A 83 14.96 5.15 -1.87
N ASN A 84 13.84 5.15 -1.17
CA ASN A 84 13.82 5.08 0.29
C ASN A 84 13.27 3.75 0.84
N TRP A 85 12.78 2.86 -0.03
CA TRP A 85 12.12 1.64 0.42
C TRP A 85 12.78 0.37 -0.12
N ASP A 86 12.65 -0.71 0.65
CA ASP A 86 13.03 -2.06 0.28
C ASP A 86 11.78 -2.89 -0.04
N ALA A 87 11.85 -3.67 -1.12
CA ALA A 87 10.70 -4.41 -1.63
C ALA A 87 10.18 -5.49 -0.64
N ASN A 88 11.07 -6.27 -0.02
CA ASN A 88 10.67 -7.30 0.93
C ASN A 88 10.12 -6.71 2.24
N ASN A 89 10.68 -5.58 2.69
CA ASN A 89 10.17 -4.85 3.84
C ASN A 89 8.76 -4.32 3.58
N LEU A 90 8.49 -3.74 2.41
CA LEU A 90 7.15 -3.32 2.00
C LEU A 90 6.17 -4.50 1.97
N LEU A 91 6.53 -5.61 1.33
CA LEU A 91 5.69 -6.80 1.27
C LEU A 91 5.40 -7.38 2.67
N SER A 92 6.39 -7.34 3.57
CA SER A 92 6.21 -7.73 4.97
C SER A 92 5.24 -6.80 5.70
N LYS A 93 5.33 -5.48 5.49
CA LYS A 93 4.36 -4.51 6.03
C LYS A 93 2.95 -4.77 5.51
N LEU A 94 2.78 -5.02 4.21
CA LEU A 94 1.48 -5.40 3.65
C LEU A 94 0.94 -6.67 4.30
N LYS A 95 1.79 -7.69 4.49
CA LYS A 95 1.39 -8.96 5.10
C LYS A 95 0.93 -8.76 6.55
N THR A 96 1.65 -7.98 7.34
CA THR A 96 1.25 -7.63 8.71
C THR A 96 -0.10 -6.92 8.72
N TRP A 97 -0.32 -5.98 7.79
CA TRP A 97 -1.60 -5.29 7.68
C TRP A 97 -2.73 -6.26 7.29
N GLN A 98 -2.53 -7.12 6.29
CA GLN A 98 -3.53 -8.12 5.89
C GLN A 98 -3.90 -9.09 7.02
N LEU A 99 -2.94 -9.42 7.88
CA LEU A 99 -3.13 -10.31 9.02
C LEU A 99 -3.64 -9.60 10.28
N ASN A 100 -3.80 -8.27 10.25
CA ASN A 100 -4.27 -7.52 11.41
C ASN A 100 -5.72 -7.94 11.76
N ASP A 101 -5.81 -8.74 12.82
CA ASP A 101 -7.02 -9.27 13.40
C ASP A 101 -6.87 -9.27 14.93
N ILE A 102 -7.40 -8.23 15.57
CA ILE A 102 -7.33 -8.07 17.03
C ILE A 102 -8.25 -9.05 17.78
N SER A 103 -9.12 -9.78 17.08
CA SER A 103 -9.99 -10.80 17.70
C SER A 103 -9.28 -12.13 18.00
N LYS A 104 -8.00 -12.28 17.61
CA LYS A 104 -7.22 -13.52 17.81
C LYS A 104 -6.30 -13.51 19.04
N GLY A 105 -6.39 -12.51 19.91
CA GLY A 105 -5.66 -12.50 21.19
C GLY A 105 -6.31 -13.43 22.24
N PRO A 106 -5.55 -13.98 23.20
CA PRO A 106 -6.07 -14.90 24.23
C PRO A 106 -7.19 -14.30 25.12
N ILE A 107 -7.39 -12.99 25.04
CA ILE A 107 -8.37 -12.22 25.85
C ILE A 107 -9.76 -12.17 25.18
N TYR A 108 -9.88 -12.40 23.87
CA TYR A 108 -11.15 -12.26 23.14
C TYR A 108 -11.63 -13.59 22.59
N LYS A 109 -12.16 -14.44 23.48
CA LYS A 109 -12.94 -15.63 23.10
C LYS A 109 -14.20 -15.21 22.33
N ASN A 110 -14.08 -15.13 21.01
CA ASN A 110 -15.08 -15.44 19.99
C ASN A 110 -16.55 -15.11 20.32
N ASN A 111 -16.88 -13.90 20.78
CA ASN A 111 -18.28 -13.52 20.99
C ASN A 111 -18.81 -12.74 19.78
N SER A 112 -19.25 -13.51 18.78
CA SER A 112 -20.05 -12.98 17.67
C SER A 112 -21.49 -12.85 18.15
N LEU A 113 -21.84 -11.75 18.81
CA LEU A 113 -23.24 -11.40 19.03
C LEU A 113 -23.82 -10.93 17.69
N LYS A 114 -24.57 -11.82 17.02
CA LYS A 114 -25.50 -11.43 15.95
C LYS A 114 -26.77 -10.83 16.60
N PRO A 115 -27.39 -9.83 15.96
CA PRO A 115 -28.69 -9.29 16.37
C PRO A 115 -29.81 -10.31 16.19
#